data_AF-A0A934D3M3-F1
#
_entry.id   AF-A0A934D3M3-F1
#
_cell.length_a   1.000
_cell.length_b   1.000
_cell.length_c   1.000
_cell.angle_alpha   90.00
_cell.angle_beta   90.00
_cell.angle_gamma   90.00
#
_symmetry.space_group_name_H-M   'P 1'
#
loop_
_entity.id
_entity.type
_entity.pdbx_description
1 polymer ?
#
loop_
_entity_poly.entity_id
_entity_poly.type
_entity_poly.pdbx_seq_one_letter_code
_entity_poly.pdbx_strand_id
1 'polypeptide(L)'
;MHKPILLSLTLAAVVTALAWSPAPALGLGLGLELVAPLGGDACRRAAEADAKVAKEGQRELFFAVLEGLYAAGASNAAVDAVLAVDPASGRPANFVPGCPICSPAYEAFRAYRARPAFEALKHGFGDGLDAEAERALLHGTADERFERAGKLVQGWIALRLDEKRLTDDERAAWTRAMDGWRQKGMAALDSQRASERPGVFAGRKTCSMCDAANEACKRR
;
A
#
# COMPACT_ATOMS: atom_id res chain seq x y z
N MET A 1 -35.28 27.28 -34.99
CA MET A 1 -36.38 27.64 -34.07
C MET A 1 -35.85 27.60 -32.66
N HIS A 2 -35.67 28.78 -32.06
CA HIS A 2 -35.19 28.98 -30.70
C HIS A 2 -36.30 28.77 -29.67
N LYS A 3 -35.95 28.18 -28.52
CA LYS A 3 -36.49 28.55 -27.20
C LYS A 3 -35.54 28.08 -26.09
N PRO A 4 -34.98 28.98 -25.26
CA PRO A 4 -34.19 28.64 -24.09
C PRO A 4 -35.09 28.40 -22.87
N ILE A 5 -34.70 27.50 -21.96
CA ILE A 5 -35.36 27.31 -20.66
C ILE A 5 -34.44 27.84 -19.56
N LEU A 6 -35.05 28.68 -18.73
CA LEU A 6 -34.49 29.56 -17.72
C LEU A 6 -33.87 28.82 -16.52
N LEU A 7 -32.75 29.38 -16.05
CA LEU A 7 -32.20 29.25 -14.70
C LEU A 7 -33.27 29.60 -13.65
N SER A 8 -33.28 28.85 -12.54
CA SER A 8 -33.73 29.39 -11.26
C SER A 8 -32.75 28.96 -10.18
N LEU A 9 -31.91 29.92 -9.74
CA LEU A 9 -31.10 29.84 -8.53
C LEU A 9 -32.02 30.09 -7.33
N THR A 10 -32.01 29.20 -6.35
CA THR A 10 -32.46 29.51 -4.99
C THR A 10 -31.28 29.38 -4.04
N LEU A 11 -30.70 30.52 -3.69
CA LEU A 11 -29.88 30.70 -2.49
C LEU A 11 -30.80 30.57 -1.28
N ALA A 12 -30.52 29.63 -0.38
CA ALA A 12 -31.01 29.67 0.99
C ALA A 12 -29.80 29.67 1.93
N ALA A 13 -29.51 30.86 2.45
CA ALA A 13 -28.62 31.05 3.59
C ALA A 13 -29.32 30.55 4.85
N VAL A 14 -28.65 29.70 5.62
CA VAL A 14 -29.02 29.42 7.02
C VAL A 14 -27.80 29.76 7.87
N VAL A 15 -27.85 30.94 8.47
CA VAL A 15 -27.00 31.36 9.57
C VAL A 15 -27.67 30.87 10.84
N THR A 16 -27.05 29.91 11.54
CA THR A 16 -27.43 29.59 12.92
C THR A 16 -26.24 29.92 13.82
N ALA A 17 -26.37 31.05 14.51
CA ALA A 17 -25.54 31.44 15.63
C ALA A 17 -26.17 30.93 16.95
N LEU A 18 -25.29 30.80 17.94
CA LEU A 18 -25.54 30.75 19.40
C LEU A 18 -25.97 29.40 20.02
N ALA A 19 -25.03 28.82 20.76
CA ALA A 19 -25.22 28.61 22.20
C ALA A 19 -23.87 28.39 22.89
N TRP A 20 -23.37 29.46 23.52
CA TRP A 20 -22.36 29.38 24.58
C TRP A 20 -22.99 28.69 25.79
N SER A 21 -22.38 27.61 26.27
CA SER A 21 -22.66 27.05 27.60
C SER A 21 -21.38 27.13 28.44
N PRO A 22 -21.42 27.73 29.64
CA PRO A 22 -20.28 27.75 30.54
C PRO A 22 -20.11 26.39 31.24
N ALA A 23 -18.85 25.98 31.38
CA ALA A 23 -18.42 24.78 32.08
C ALA A 23 -18.60 24.89 33.60
N PRO A 24 -18.84 23.77 34.31
CA PRO A 24 -18.53 23.67 35.73
C PRO A 24 -17.06 23.27 35.91
N ALA A 25 -16.30 24.15 36.56
CA ALA A 25 -15.04 23.83 37.20
C ALA A 25 -15.28 22.98 38.46
N LEU A 26 -14.42 21.98 38.70
CA LEU A 26 -13.82 21.60 40.00
C LEU A 26 -13.41 20.11 39.97
N GLY A 27 -12.10 19.89 40.02
CA GLY A 27 -11.47 18.56 40.07
C GLY A 27 -9.96 18.66 39.92
N LEU A 28 -9.33 19.59 40.64
CA LEU A 28 -7.87 19.76 40.71
C LEU A 28 -7.25 18.62 41.51
N GLY A 29 -7.02 17.49 40.84
CA GLY A 29 -5.99 16.52 41.20
C GLY A 29 -4.77 16.78 40.33
N LEU A 30 -3.95 17.76 40.72
CA LEU A 30 -2.67 18.08 40.07
C LEU A 30 -1.66 16.96 40.34
N GLY A 31 -1.80 15.85 39.62
CA GLY A 31 -0.66 15.05 39.20
C GLY A 31 0.04 15.82 38.09
N LEU A 32 0.91 16.76 38.48
CA LEU A 32 1.87 17.37 37.56
C LEU A 32 2.90 16.27 37.21
N GLU A 33 2.48 15.31 36.38
CA GLU A 33 3.45 14.48 35.69
C GLU A 33 4.26 15.44 34.83
N LEU A 34 5.52 15.54 35.21
CA LEU A 34 6.58 16.25 34.54
C LEU A 34 6.57 15.80 33.06
N VAL A 35 5.88 16.56 32.20
CA VAL A 35 6.04 16.42 30.74
C VAL A 35 7.45 16.90 30.46
N ALA A 36 8.41 15.98 30.59
CA ALA A 36 9.76 16.22 30.15
C ALA A 36 9.65 16.72 28.71
N PRO A 37 10.25 17.87 28.36
CA PRO A 37 10.25 18.32 26.99
C PRO A 37 10.84 17.18 26.17
N LEU A 38 10.06 16.62 25.24
CA LEU A 38 10.59 15.76 24.20
C LEU A 38 11.68 16.58 23.52
N GLY A 39 12.93 16.32 23.92
CA GLY A 39 14.06 17.17 23.60
C GLY A 39 14.20 17.32 22.09
N GLY A 40 14.70 18.46 21.63
CA GLY A 40 14.87 18.74 20.18
C GLY A 40 15.57 17.62 19.41
N ASP A 41 16.37 16.80 20.09
CA ASP A 41 17.01 15.61 19.54
C ASP A 41 16.04 14.49 19.11
N ALA A 42 14.96 14.25 19.85
CA ALA A 42 13.96 13.25 19.47
C ALA A 42 13.18 13.70 18.22
N CYS A 43 12.76 14.97 18.18
CA CYS A 43 12.08 15.56 17.04
C CYS A 43 12.95 15.53 15.78
N ARG A 44 14.24 15.88 15.91
CA ARG A 44 15.21 15.81 14.81
C ARG A 44 15.39 14.38 14.28
N ARG A 45 15.58 13.39 15.15
CA ARG A 45 15.74 11.98 14.73
C ARG A 45 14.50 11.46 14.00
N ALA A 46 13.30 11.81 14.47
CA ALA A 46 12.06 11.45 13.79
C ALA A 46 11.94 12.09 12.39
N ALA A 47 12.30 13.37 12.25
CA ALA A 47 12.29 14.06 10.96
C ALA A 47 13.32 13.49 9.96
N GLU A 48 14.51 13.14 10.44
CA GLU A 48 15.54 12.47 9.64
C GLU A 48 15.07 11.09 9.17
N ALA A 49 14.42 10.32 10.05
CA ALA A 49 13.83 9.03 9.71
C ALA A 49 12.73 9.17 8.63
N ASP A 50 11.83 10.14 8.76
CA ASP A 50 10.80 10.42 7.76
C ASP A 50 11.41 10.79 6.39
N ALA A 51 12.43 11.65 6.38
CA ALA A 51 13.11 12.05 5.15
C ALA A 51 13.81 10.86 4.46
N LYS A 52 14.42 9.96 5.25
CA LYS A 52 15.04 8.73 4.75
C LYS A 52 14.01 7.81 4.10
N VAL A 53 12.89 7.54 4.78
CA VAL A 53 11.83 6.67 4.23
C VAL A 53 11.20 7.29 2.98
N ALA A 54 10.97 8.61 2.96
CA ALA A 54 10.44 9.30 1.79
C ALA A 54 11.35 9.16 0.56
N LYS A 55 12.68 9.21 0.76
CA LYS A 55 13.67 9.09 -0.30
C LYS A 55 13.86 7.65 -0.79
N GLU A 56 13.85 6.68 0.13
CA GLU A 56 14.33 5.33 -0.16
C GLU A 56 13.25 4.25 -0.13
N GLY A 57 12.08 4.54 0.44
CA GLY A 57 11.17 3.45 0.82
C GLY A 57 10.52 2.73 -0.36
N GLN A 58 10.27 3.39 -1.49
CA GLN A 58 9.83 2.69 -2.71
C GLN A 58 10.91 1.76 -3.29
N ARG A 59 12.19 2.16 -3.17
CA ARG A 59 13.32 1.31 -3.59
C ARG A 59 13.42 0.08 -2.68
N GLU A 60 13.22 0.26 -1.38
CA GLU A 60 13.21 -0.85 -0.42
C GLU A 60 12.00 -1.77 -0.64
N LEU A 61 10.82 -1.24 -0.99
CA LEU A 61 9.68 -2.07 -1.41
C LEU A 61 10.00 -2.92 -2.64
N PHE A 62 10.64 -2.32 -3.65
CA PHE A 62 11.08 -3.03 -4.85
C PHE A 62 12.04 -4.17 -4.49
N PHE A 63 13.07 -3.89 -3.67
CA PHE A 63 14.04 -4.92 -3.28
C PHE A 63 13.44 -5.99 -2.38
N ALA A 64 12.56 -5.63 -1.44
CA ALA A 64 11.86 -6.61 -0.61
C ALA A 64 11.13 -7.66 -1.47
N VAL A 65 10.35 -7.20 -2.45
CA VAL A 65 9.59 -8.09 -3.34
C VAL A 65 10.53 -8.90 -4.23
N LEU A 66 11.57 -8.27 -4.79
CA LEU A 66 12.51 -8.95 -5.67
C LEU A 66 13.30 -10.04 -4.94
N GLU A 67 13.86 -9.71 -3.77
CA GLU A 67 14.58 -10.65 -2.90
C GLU A 67 13.66 -11.80 -2.47
N GLY A 68 12.42 -11.50 -2.07
CA GLY A 68 11.42 -12.50 -1.72
C GLY A 68 11.09 -13.47 -2.86
N LEU A 69 10.98 -12.97 -4.09
CA LEU A 69 10.77 -13.81 -5.28
C LEU A 69 11.95 -14.76 -5.53
N TYR A 70 13.18 -14.26 -5.40
CA TYR A 70 14.39 -15.07 -5.54
C TYR A 70 14.54 -16.11 -4.45
N ALA A 71 14.30 -15.71 -3.19
CA ALA A 71 14.38 -16.58 -2.02
C ALA A 71 13.30 -17.67 -2.04
N ALA A 72 12.10 -17.35 -2.53
CA ALA A 72 11.05 -18.34 -2.71
C ALA A 72 11.24 -19.22 -3.95
N GLY A 73 11.98 -18.76 -4.97
CA GLY A 73 12.10 -19.50 -6.24
C GLY A 73 10.78 -19.55 -7.01
N ALA A 74 10.00 -18.47 -7.00
CA ALA A 74 8.68 -18.43 -7.63
C ALA A 74 8.73 -18.83 -9.11
N SER A 75 7.79 -19.68 -9.53
CA SER A 75 7.69 -20.18 -10.91
C SER A 75 7.27 -19.06 -11.87
N ASN A 76 7.72 -19.14 -13.13
CA ASN A 76 7.33 -18.13 -14.13
C ASN A 76 5.82 -18.10 -14.36
N ALA A 77 5.13 -19.24 -14.27
CA ALA A 77 3.69 -19.31 -14.39
C ALA A 77 2.99 -18.57 -13.25
N ALA A 78 3.45 -18.73 -12.00
CA ALA A 78 2.89 -17.99 -10.87
C ALA A 78 3.12 -16.48 -11.01
N VAL A 79 4.32 -16.09 -11.47
CA VAL A 79 4.66 -14.68 -11.74
C VAL A 79 3.81 -14.09 -12.87
N ASP A 80 3.59 -14.83 -13.95
CA ASP A 80 2.75 -14.42 -15.08
C ASP A 80 1.29 -14.25 -14.63
N ALA A 81 0.80 -15.09 -13.71
CA ALA A 81 -0.53 -14.94 -13.12
C ALA A 81 -0.65 -13.68 -12.23
N VAL A 82 0.42 -13.30 -11.52
CA VAL A 82 0.47 -12.04 -10.77
C VAL A 82 0.56 -10.83 -11.71
N LEU A 83 1.35 -10.92 -12.78
CA LEU A 83 1.49 -9.88 -13.81
C LEU A 83 0.34 -9.85 -14.83
N ALA A 84 -0.71 -10.65 -14.61
CA ALA A 84 -1.83 -10.77 -15.54
C ALA A 84 -2.42 -9.39 -15.88
N VAL A 85 -2.67 -9.21 -17.17
CA VAL A 85 -3.27 -8.01 -17.73
C VAL A 85 -4.72 -8.31 -18.04
N ASP A 86 -5.62 -7.39 -17.67
CA ASP A 86 -7.01 -7.49 -18.05
C ASP A 86 -7.16 -7.22 -19.56
N PRO A 87 -7.77 -8.15 -20.32
CA PRO A 87 -7.82 -8.05 -21.78
C PRO A 87 -8.68 -6.87 -22.28
N ALA A 88 -9.65 -6.40 -21.50
CA ALA A 88 -10.52 -5.31 -21.91
C ALA A 88 -9.83 -3.94 -21.77
N SER A 89 -9.11 -3.74 -20.67
CA SER A 89 -8.45 -2.47 -20.34
C SER A 89 -6.98 -2.42 -20.76
N GLY A 90 -6.34 -3.57 -21.00
CA GLY A 90 -4.89 -3.67 -21.25
C GLY A 90 -4.05 -3.32 -20.03
N ARG A 91 -4.63 -3.30 -18.82
CA ARG A 91 -3.97 -2.86 -17.58
C ARG A 91 -3.68 -4.02 -16.63
N PRO A 92 -2.66 -3.89 -15.75
CA PRO A 92 -2.38 -4.90 -14.74
C PRO A 92 -3.60 -5.15 -13.83
N ALA A 93 -4.04 -6.41 -13.73
CA ALA A 93 -5.25 -6.76 -12.98
C ALA A 93 -5.05 -6.80 -11.45
N ASN A 94 -3.78 -6.92 -11.03
CA ASN A 94 -3.39 -7.09 -9.63
C ASN A 94 -2.60 -5.89 -9.07
N PHE A 95 -2.44 -4.81 -9.84
CA PHE A 95 -1.65 -3.64 -9.41
C PHE A 95 -2.35 -2.35 -9.81
N VAL A 96 -2.56 -1.46 -8.85
CA VAL A 96 -3.20 -0.17 -9.10
C VAL A 96 -2.20 0.80 -9.74
N PRO A 97 -2.42 1.26 -10.99
CA PRO A 97 -1.52 2.22 -11.62
C PRO A 97 -1.41 3.52 -10.83
N GLY A 98 -0.19 4.03 -10.65
CA GLY A 98 0.08 5.25 -9.89
C GLY A 98 0.09 5.09 -8.37
N CYS A 99 -0.18 3.88 -7.84
CA CYS A 99 -0.04 3.61 -6.43
C CYS A 99 1.45 3.48 -6.03
N PRO A 100 1.94 4.25 -5.02
CA PRO A 100 3.35 4.19 -4.60
C PRO A 100 3.79 2.84 -4.01
N ILE A 101 2.85 1.96 -3.63
CA ILE A 101 3.11 0.60 -3.14
C ILE A 101 3.05 -0.41 -4.28
N CYS A 102 2.02 -0.34 -5.13
CA CYS A 102 1.84 -1.29 -6.23
C CYS A 102 2.93 -1.15 -7.30
N SER A 103 3.33 0.08 -7.65
CA SER A 103 4.33 0.31 -8.70
C SER A 103 5.67 -0.37 -8.42
N PRO A 104 6.35 -0.18 -7.27
CA PRO A 104 7.62 -0.88 -7.01
C PRO A 104 7.45 -2.40 -6.93
N ALA A 105 6.33 -2.90 -6.39
CA ALA A 105 6.06 -4.34 -6.37
C ALA A 105 5.90 -4.89 -7.79
N TYR A 106 5.09 -4.24 -8.64
CA TYR A 106 4.89 -4.62 -10.05
C TYR A 106 6.21 -4.64 -10.82
N GLU A 107 7.05 -3.61 -10.68
CA GLU A 107 8.35 -3.57 -11.33
C GLU A 107 9.30 -4.66 -10.81
N ALA A 108 9.23 -5.03 -9.52
CA ALA A 108 10.00 -6.16 -8.99
C ALA A 108 9.57 -7.49 -9.62
N PHE A 109 8.26 -7.74 -9.76
CA PHE A 109 7.76 -8.92 -10.46
C PHE A 109 8.20 -8.93 -11.93
N ARG A 110 8.17 -7.78 -12.63
CA ARG A 110 8.65 -7.67 -14.01
C ARG A 110 10.14 -7.95 -14.13
N ALA A 111 10.95 -7.36 -13.25
CA ALA A 111 12.39 -7.55 -13.21
C ALA A 111 12.73 -9.04 -12.95
N TYR A 112 12.07 -9.65 -11.98
CA TYR A 112 12.20 -11.08 -11.73
C TYR A 112 11.77 -11.90 -12.94
N ARG A 113 10.65 -11.58 -13.59
CA ARG A 113 10.17 -12.32 -14.76
C ARG A 113 11.13 -12.27 -15.95
N ALA A 114 11.84 -11.16 -16.10
CA ALA A 114 12.85 -10.93 -17.14
C ALA A 114 14.24 -11.48 -16.79
N ARG A 115 14.42 -12.12 -15.62
CA ARG A 115 15.71 -12.69 -15.22
C ARG A 115 16.18 -13.77 -16.22
N PRO A 116 17.50 -13.89 -16.45
CA PRO A 116 18.04 -15.02 -17.19
C PRO A 116 17.77 -16.33 -16.44
N ALA A 117 17.72 -17.44 -17.18
CA ALA A 117 17.72 -18.75 -16.56
C ALA A 117 19.03 -18.98 -15.81
N PHE A 118 18.97 -19.56 -14.62
CA PHE A 118 20.15 -19.97 -13.88
C PHE A 118 20.52 -21.38 -14.33
N GLU A 119 21.78 -21.59 -14.74
CA GLU A 119 22.24 -22.84 -15.37
C GLU A 119 22.12 -24.10 -14.47
N ALA A 120 21.82 -23.94 -13.18
CA ALA A 120 21.62 -25.04 -12.23
C ALA A 120 20.31 -24.93 -11.42
N LEU A 121 19.47 -23.91 -11.65
CA LEU A 121 18.29 -23.66 -10.84
C LEU A 121 17.05 -23.53 -11.73
N LYS A 122 16.01 -24.29 -11.39
CA LYS A 122 14.79 -24.39 -12.20
C LYS A 122 14.02 -23.06 -12.28
N HIS A 123 13.89 -22.37 -11.14
CA HIS A 123 13.02 -21.18 -11.03
C HIS A 123 13.63 -20.04 -10.20
N GLY A 124 14.65 -20.27 -9.38
CA GLY A 124 15.30 -19.26 -8.53
C GLY A 124 16.14 -19.96 -7.47
N PHE A 125 16.47 -19.27 -6.37
CA PHE A 125 17.31 -19.85 -5.31
C PHE A 125 16.51 -20.66 -4.27
N GLY A 126 15.18 -20.54 -4.26
CA GLY A 126 14.29 -21.29 -3.37
C GLY A 126 13.65 -22.53 -3.99
N ASP A 127 12.92 -23.27 -3.13
CA ASP A 127 12.23 -24.53 -3.47
C ASP A 127 10.94 -24.35 -4.29
N GLY A 128 10.51 -23.11 -4.51
CA GLY A 128 9.20 -22.76 -5.06
C GLY A 128 8.29 -22.13 -4.02
N LEU A 129 7.19 -21.54 -4.48
CA LEU A 129 6.10 -21.13 -3.60
C LEU A 129 5.47 -22.38 -2.96
N ASP A 130 4.93 -22.23 -1.75
CA ASP A 130 4.18 -23.32 -1.14
C ASP A 130 2.98 -23.72 -2.03
N ALA A 131 2.60 -24.99 -1.97
CA ALA A 131 1.59 -25.56 -2.87
C ALA A 131 0.21 -24.87 -2.77
N GLU A 132 -0.12 -24.27 -1.61
CA GLU A 132 -1.35 -23.51 -1.44
C GLU A 132 -1.26 -22.16 -2.16
N ALA A 133 -0.15 -21.44 -1.99
CA ALA A 133 0.11 -20.18 -2.69
C ALA A 133 0.17 -20.38 -4.21
N GLU A 134 0.90 -21.38 -4.69
CA GLU A 134 1.01 -21.64 -6.12
C GLU A 134 -0.35 -22.00 -6.72
N ARG A 135 -1.13 -22.86 -6.06
CA ARG A 135 -2.49 -23.20 -6.52
C ARG A 135 -3.40 -21.97 -6.56
N ALA A 136 -3.39 -21.14 -5.52
CA ALA A 136 -4.20 -19.93 -5.48
C ALA A 136 -3.82 -18.96 -6.59
N LEU A 137 -2.53 -18.81 -6.91
CA LEU A 137 -2.06 -17.96 -8.01
C LEU A 137 -2.41 -18.52 -9.39
N LEU A 138 -2.28 -19.83 -9.60
CA LEU A 138 -2.48 -20.43 -10.93
C LEU A 138 -3.94 -20.75 -11.24
N HIS A 139 -4.72 -21.11 -10.23
CA HIS A 139 -6.05 -21.69 -10.40
C HIS A 139 -7.15 -20.98 -9.59
N GLY A 140 -6.78 -20.03 -8.73
CA GLY A 140 -7.76 -19.21 -8.02
C GLY A 140 -8.47 -18.22 -8.95
N THR A 141 -9.57 -17.67 -8.48
CA THR A 141 -10.28 -16.53 -9.06
C THR A 141 -9.40 -15.28 -9.10
N ALA A 142 -9.81 -14.23 -9.83
CA ALA A 142 -9.06 -12.98 -9.88
C ALA A 142 -8.88 -12.32 -8.49
N ASP A 143 -9.83 -12.52 -7.58
CA ASP A 143 -9.76 -12.01 -6.21
C ASP A 143 -8.84 -12.87 -5.35
N GLU A 144 -8.94 -14.20 -5.42
CA GLU A 144 -8.03 -15.11 -4.71
C GLU A 144 -6.56 -14.91 -5.14
N ARG A 145 -6.32 -14.70 -6.43
CA ARG A 145 -4.97 -14.37 -6.94
C ARG A 145 -4.47 -13.05 -6.39
N PHE A 146 -5.31 -12.01 -6.41
CA PHE A 146 -4.97 -10.69 -5.91
C PHE A 146 -4.66 -10.72 -4.41
N GLU A 147 -5.48 -11.41 -3.62
CA GLU A 147 -5.27 -11.58 -2.18
C GLU A 147 -4.01 -12.40 -1.87
N ARG A 148 -3.78 -13.49 -2.60
CA ARG A 148 -2.59 -14.32 -2.41
C ARG A 148 -1.32 -13.54 -2.73
N ALA A 149 -1.31 -12.81 -3.84
CA ALA A 149 -0.19 -11.97 -4.22
C ALA A 149 0.09 -10.89 -3.16
N GLY A 150 -0.96 -10.28 -2.60
CA GLY A 150 -0.85 -9.36 -1.46
C GLY A 150 -0.18 -10.02 -0.24
N LYS A 151 -0.61 -11.21 0.17
CA LYS A 151 -0.02 -11.92 1.32
C LYS A 151 1.46 -12.27 1.14
N LEU A 152 1.88 -12.65 -0.07
CA LEU A 152 3.29 -12.89 -0.38
C LEU A 152 4.11 -11.60 -0.21
N VAL A 153 3.65 -10.52 -0.84
CA VAL A 153 4.29 -9.20 -0.75
C VAL A 153 4.35 -8.71 0.70
N GLN A 154 3.30 -8.91 1.50
CA GLN A 154 3.30 -8.62 2.94
C GLN A 154 4.45 -9.33 3.65
N GLY A 155 4.58 -10.65 3.44
CA GLY A 155 5.62 -11.46 4.09
C GLY A 155 7.02 -10.99 3.75
N TRP A 156 7.27 -10.69 2.48
CA TRP A 156 8.58 -10.23 2.01
C TRP A 156 8.94 -8.83 2.50
N ILE A 157 7.97 -7.91 2.53
CA ILE A 157 8.17 -6.57 3.11
C ILE A 157 8.46 -6.67 4.61
N ALA A 158 7.69 -7.49 5.34
CA ALA A 158 7.90 -7.66 6.78
C ALA A 158 9.32 -8.19 7.06
N LEU A 159 9.74 -9.26 6.37
CA LEU A 159 11.07 -9.83 6.50
C LEU A 159 12.16 -8.77 6.23
N ARG A 160 12.04 -8.02 5.13
CA ARG A 160 12.98 -6.96 4.78
C ARG A 160 13.09 -5.88 5.86
N LEU A 161 11.95 -5.43 6.41
CA LEU A 161 11.95 -4.40 7.45
C LEU A 161 12.56 -4.92 8.76
N ASP A 162 12.37 -6.20 9.08
CA ASP A 162 12.95 -6.81 10.28
C ASP A 162 14.47 -6.98 10.16
N GLU A 163 14.96 -7.38 8.97
CA GLU A 163 16.40 -7.47 8.68
C GLU A 163 17.13 -6.13 8.82
N LYS A 164 16.45 -5.01 8.58
CA LYS A 164 17.02 -3.66 8.73
C LYS A 164 17.26 -3.26 10.19
N ARG A 165 16.72 -3.99 11.17
CA ARG A 165 16.86 -3.71 12.62
C ARG A 165 16.55 -2.23 12.94
N LEU A 166 15.43 -1.76 12.39
CA LEU A 166 14.99 -0.38 12.51
C LEU A 166 14.86 0.05 13.97
N THR A 167 15.22 1.31 14.26
CA THR A 167 14.86 1.92 15.54
C THR A 167 13.35 2.14 15.63
N ASP A 168 12.84 2.43 16.83
CA ASP A 168 11.42 2.77 17.02
C ASP A 168 11.00 3.98 16.17
N ASP A 169 11.86 5.00 16.05
CA ASP A 169 11.59 6.19 15.24
C ASP A 169 11.57 5.85 13.74
N GLU A 170 12.49 5.01 13.27
CA GLU A 170 12.51 4.55 11.89
C GLU A 170 11.30 3.68 11.57
N ARG A 171 10.90 2.78 12.47
CA ARG A 171 9.70 1.97 12.30
C ARG A 171 8.43 2.83 12.29
N ALA A 172 8.35 3.83 13.16
CA ALA A 172 7.25 4.78 13.15
C ALA A 172 7.20 5.60 11.85
N ALA A 173 8.36 6.01 11.31
CA ALA A 173 8.46 6.67 10.01
C ALA A 173 7.98 5.78 8.86
N TRP A 174 8.35 4.50 8.87
CA TRP A 174 7.87 3.51 7.90
C TRP A 174 6.35 3.32 7.95
N THR A 175 5.78 3.19 9.15
CA THR A 175 4.32 3.08 9.32
C THR A 175 3.60 4.32 8.78
N ARG A 176 4.05 5.53 9.14
CA ARG A 176 3.46 6.78 8.62
C ARG A 176 3.56 6.88 7.09
N ALA A 177 4.70 6.50 6.53
CA ALA A 177 4.91 6.54 5.09
C ALA A 177 4.01 5.53 4.36
N MET A 178 3.88 4.30 4.87
CA MET A 178 2.97 3.29 4.30
C MET A 178 1.52 3.72 4.38
N ASP A 179 1.07 4.29 5.50
CA ASP A 179 -0.28 4.84 5.61
C ASP A 179 -0.52 5.94 4.57
N GLY A 180 0.42 6.87 4.41
CA GLY A 180 0.34 7.92 3.40
C GLY A 180 0.34 7.39 1.96
N TRP A 181 1.15 6.38 1.65
CA TRP A 181 1.17 5.74 0.34
C TRP A 181 -0.07 4.90 0.05
N ARG A 182 -0.62 4.24 1.08
CA ARG A 182 -1.89 3.53 1.01
C ARG A 182 -3.02 4.49 0.68
N GLN A 183 -3.10 5.63 1.36
CA GLN A 183 -4.10 6.67 1.05
C GLN A 183 -4.00 7.14 -0.40
N LYS A 184 -2.79 7.41 -0.90
CA LYS A 184 -2.55 7.75 -2.31
C LYS A 184 -2.96 6.63 -3.27
N GLY A 185 -2.65 5.38 -2.92
CA GLY A 185 -3.05 4.20 -3.70
C GLY A 185 -4.56 4.02 -3.77
N MET A 186 -5.27 4.26 -2.67
CA MET A 186 -6.73 4.20 -2.62
C MET A 186 -7.37 5.31 -3.45
N ALA A 187 -6.84 6.54 -3.37
CA ALA A 187 -7.29 7.63 -4.23
C ALA A 187 -7.08 7.32 -5.72
N ALA A 188 -5.95 6.69 -6.08
CA ALA A 188 -5.70 6.23 -7.44
C ALA A 188 -6.71 5.14 -7.87
N LEU A 189 -6.99 4.17 -7.00
CA LEU A 189 -8.00 3.13 -7.26
C LEU A 189 -9.39 3.72 -7.51
N ASP A 190 -9.83 4.65 -6.66
CA ASP A 190 -11.12 5.33 -6.81
C ASP A 190 -11.19 6.12 -8.12
N SER A 191 -10.08 6.79 -8.49
CA SER A 191 -10.00 7.46 -9.79
C SER A 191 -10.14 6.49 -10.96
N GLN A 192 -9.51 5.30 -10.90
CA GLN A 192 -9.66 4.29 -11.96
C GLN A 192 -11.10 3.77 -12.05
N ARG A 193 -11.73 3.51 -10.90
CA ARG A 193 -13.12 3.05 -10.83
C ARG A 193 -14.10 4.06 -11.40
N ALA A 194 -13.84 5.36 -11.22
CA ALA A 194 -14.65 6.42 -11.79
C ALA A 194 -14.46 6.55 -13.30
N SER A 195 -13.24 6.32 -13.81
CA SER A 195 -12.91 6.52 -15.23
C SER A 195 -13.20 5.33 -16.15
N GLU A 196 -13.29 4.10 -15.63
CA GLU A 196 -13.38 2.90 -16.46
C GLU A 196 -14.77 2.24 -16.41
N ARG A 197 -15.41 2.04 -17.58
CA ARG A 197 -16.60 1.17 -17.71
C ARG A 197 -16.51 0.27 -18.96
N PRO A 198 -16.56 -1.07 -18.80
CA PRO A 198 -16.30 -1.86 -17.59
C PRO A 198 -14.79 -1.96 -17.32
N GLY A 199 -14.33 -1.47 -16.16
CA GLY A 199 -12.92 -1.48 -15.77
C GLY A 199 -12.52 -2.66 -14.90
N VAL A 200 -11.25 -3.06 -14.97
CA VAL A 200 -10.65 -4.16 -14.19
C VAL A 200 -10.80 -3.99 -12.67
N PHE A 201 -11.02 -2.75 -12.23
CA PHE A 201 -11.17 -2.40 -10.81
C PHE A 201 -12.62 -2.12 -10.37
N ALA A 202 -13.61 -2.21 -11.25
CA ALA A 202 -14.97 -1.71 -10.98
C ALA A 202 -15.59 -2.27 -9.68
N GLY A 203 -15.35 -3.55 -9.36
CA GLY A 203 -15.84 -4.21 -8.14
C GLY A 203 -14.92 -4.11 -6.92
N ARG A 204 -13.68 -3.64 -7.05
CA ARG A 204 -12.70 -3.66 -5.95
C ARG A 204 -12.91 -2.47 -5.02
N LYS A 205 -13.13 -2.76 -3.73
CA LYS A 205 -13.28 -1.74 -2.67
C LYS A 205 -11.96 -1.36 -2.00
N THR A 206 -11.00 -2.28 -2.01
CA THR A 206 -9.68 -2.12 -1.38
C THR A 206 -8.59 -2.63 -2.30
N CYS A 207 -7.34 -2.32 -1.96
CA CYS A 207 -6.17 -2.83 -2.66
C CYS A 207 -5.40 -3.77 -1.73
N SER A 208 -5.41 -5.08 -2.04
CA SER A 208 -4.73 -6.09 -1.24
C SER A 208 -3.24 -5.80 -1.09
N MET A 209 -2.56 -5.30 -2.13
CA MET A 209 -1.15 -4.89 -2.05
C MET A 209 -0.92 -3.74 -1.07
N CYS A 210 -1.79 -2.73 -1.08
CA CYS A 210 -1.69 -1.60 -0.15
C CYS A 210 -1.99 -2.03 1.29
N ASP A 211 -3.03 -2.84 1.50
CA ASP A 211 -3.40 -3.33 2.82
C ASP A 211 -2.30 -4.26 3.36
N ALA A 212 -1.81 -5.20 2.55
CA ALA A 212 -0.69 -6.09 2.83
C ALA A 212 0.57 -5.33 3.27
N ALA A 213 1.04 -4.37 2.46
CA ALA A 213 2.24 -3.61 2.77
C ALA A 213 2.09 -2.76 4.03
N ASN A 214 0.89 -2.20 4.27
CA ASN A 214 0.63 -1.43 5.48
C ASN A 214 0.63 -2.31 6.73
N GLU A 215 0.02 -3.50 6.65
CA GLU A 215 0.02 -4.47 7.75
C GLU A 215 1.41 -5.04 8.02
N ALA A 216 2.29 -5.13 7.01
CA ALA A 216 3.69 -5.54 7.21
C ALA A 216 4.43 -4.61 8.19
N CYS A 217 4.13 -3.30 8.20
CA CYS A 217 4.78 -2.34 9.11
C CYS A 217 4.24 -2.40 10.55
N LYS A 218 3.07 -3.02 10.75
CA LYS A 218 2.40 -3.08 12.06
C LYS A 218 2.70 -4.37 12.85
N ARG A 219 3.29 -5.37 12.20
CA ARG A 219 3.69 -6.62 12.87
C ARG A 219 4.88 -6.36 13.79
N ARG A 220 4.81 -6.93 14.99
CA ARG A 220 5.89 -7.06 15.98
C ARG A 220 6.25 -8.53 16.13
#